data_AF-A0A1M7QU41-F1
#
_entry.id   AF-A0A1M7QU41-F1
#
_cell.length_a   1.000
_cell.length_b   1.000
_cell.length_c   1.000
_cell.angle_alpha   90.00
_cell.angle_beta   90.00
_cell.angle_gamma   90.00
#
_symmetry.space_group_name_H-M   'P 1'
#
loop_
_entity.id
_entity.type
_entity.pdbx_description
1 polymer ?
#
loop_
_entity_poly.entity_id
_entity_poly.type
_entity_poly.pdbx_seq_one_letter_code
_entity_poly.pdbx_strand_id
1 'polypeptide(L)'
;MTARPTAYRPYQWREHRLSRGWEPDEFIAHLRTEAARLGLTLPHTWQLLHAVFLWENHREPVPVCWDRLIHRVFDTPAERQAA
;
A
#
# COMPACT_ATOMS: atom_id res chain seq x y z
N MET A 1 34.64 19.89 3.84
CA MET A 1 33.54 19.38 3.01
C MET A 1 32.98 18.14 3.68
N THR A 2 31.96 18.30 4.51
CA THR A 2 31.25 17.18 5.14
C THR A 2 30.05 16.83 4.25
N ALA A 3 30.07 15.64 3.65
CA ALA A 3 28.90 15.11 2.96
C ALA A 3 27.75 15.01 3.97
N ARG A 4 26.66 15.74 3.73
CA ARG A 4 25.40 15.55 4.46
C ARG A 4 24.99 14.09 4.27
N PRO A 5 24.67 13.33 5.32
CA PRO A 5 23.94 12.10 5.11
C PRO A 5 22.63 12.50 4.44
N THR A 6 22.45 12.13 3.18
CA THR A 6 21.12 12.10 2.56
C THR A 6 20.33 11.14 3.42
N ALA A 7 19.62 11.68 4.41
CA ALA A 7 18.67 10.92 5.19
C ALA A 7 17.69 10.35 4.17
N TYR A 8 17.85 9.07 3.87
CA TYR A 8 16.81 8.30 3.23
C TYR A 8 15.59 8.45 4.12
N ARG A 9 14.68 9.36 3.73
CA ARG A 9 13.35 9.39 4.32
C ARG A 9 12.61 8.24 3.65
N PRO A 10 12.32 7.13 4.34
CA PRO A 10 11.38 6.18 3.79
C PRO A 10 10.11 6.96 3.43
N TYR A 11 9.65 6.81 2.20
CA TYR A 11 8.52 7.57 1.69
C TYR A 11 7.27 7.33 2.55
N GLN A 12 6.51 8.39 2.83
CA GLN A 12 5.33 8.41 3.72
C GLN A 12 4.34 7.25 3.49
N TRP A 13 4.17 6.81 2.24
CA TRP A 13 3.29 5.70 1.86
C TRP A 13 3.76 4.34 2.39
N ARG A 14 5.06 4.08 2.29
CA ARG A 14 5.68 2.90 2.90
C ARG A 14 5.60 2.98 4.42
N GLU A 15 5.72 4.18 4.98
CA GLU A 15 5.51 4.41 6.42
C GLU A 15 4.09 4.06 6.86
N HIS A 16 3.04 4.28 6.04
CA HIS A 16 1.67 3.93 6.41
C HIS A 16 1.48 2.43 6.66
N ARG A 17 1.90 1.57 5.72
CA ARG A 17 1.84 0.12 5.90
C ARG A 17 2.73 -0.35 7.06
N LEU A 18 3.97 0.14 7.11
CA LEU A 18 4.91 -0.22 8.17
C LEU A 18 4.46 0.25 9.55
N SER A 19 3.77 1.39 9.66
CA SER A 19 3.20 1.89 10.93
C SER A 19 2.11 0.97 11.47
N ARG A 20 1.49 0.17 10.59
CA ARG A 20 0.52 -0.88 10.95
C ARG A 20 1.18 -2.25 11.18
N GLY A 21 2.49 -2.36 11.03
CA GLY A 21 3.24 -3.62 11.16
C GLY A 21 2.95 -4.62 10.04
N TRP A 22 2.41 -4.16 8.91
CA TRP A 22 2.00 -5.05 7.83
C TRP A 22 3.14 -5.35 6.87
N GLU A 23 3.25 -6.60 6.46
CA GLU A 23 4.03 -7.02 5.30
C GLU A 23 3.29 -6.75 3.98
N PRO A 24 3.99 -6.73 2.82
CA PRO A 24 3.35 -6.45 1.53
C PRO A 24 2.17 -7.37 1.21
N ASP A 25 2.28 -8.67 1.55
CA ASP A 25 1.22 -9.65 1.33
C ASP A 25 -0.03 -9.37 2.19
N GLU A 26 0.16 -8.92 3.43
CA GLU A 26 -0.95 -8.56 4.34
C GLU A 26 -1.68 -7.32 3.82
N PHE A 27 -0.94 -6.31 3.36
CA PHE A 27 -1.54 -5.14 2.72
C PHE A 27 -2.34 -5.52 1.46
N ILE A 28 -1.84 -6.47 0.66
CA ILE A 28 -2.57 -6.98 -0.50
C ILE A 28 -3.83 -7.74 -0.10
N ALA A 29 -3.80 -8.50 1.00
CA ALA A 29 -4.99 -9.15 1.53
C ALA A 29 -6.07 -8.11 1.91
N HIS A 30 -5.68 -7.02 2.58
CA HIS A 30 -6.59 -5.92 2.91
C HIS A 30 -7.14 -5.21 1.66
N LEU A 31 -6.29 -4.96 0.67
CA LEU A 31 -6.71 -4.42 -0.62
C LEU A 31 -7.74 -5.32 -1.31
N ARG A 32 -7.56 -6.64 -1.27
CA ARG A 32 -8.50 -7.62 -1.84
C ARG A 32 -9.83 -7.61 -1.12
N THR A 33 -9.83 -7.54 0.20
CA THR A 33 -11.06 -7.44 1.00
C THR A 33 -11.84 -6.17 0.64
N GLU A 34 -11.17 -5.03 0.58
CA GLU A 34 -11.83 -3.76 0.19
C GLU A 34 -12.29 -3.78 -1.28
N ALA A 35 -11.51 -4.34 -2.18
CA ALA A 35 -11.91 -4.50 -3.58
C ALA A 35 -13.16 -5.38 -3.71
N ALA A 36 -13.22 -6.50 -2.98
CA ALA A 36 -14.37 -7.40 -2.96
C ALA A 36 -15.63 -6.68 -2.45
N ARG A 37 -15.51 -5.87 -1.39
CA ARG A 37 -16.61 -5.03 -0.87
C ARG A 37 -17.17 -4.05 -1.92
N LEU A 38 -16.34 -3.65 -2.89
CA LEU A 38 -16.72 -2.73 -3.97
C LEU A 38 -17.06 -3.43 -5.28
N GLY A 39 -17.05 -4.77 -5.32
CA GLY A 39 -17.25 -5.53 -6.55
C GLY A 39 -16.15 -5.30 -7.59
N LEU A 40 -14.95 -4.92 -7.17
CA LEU A 40 -13.80 -4.67 -8.03
C LEU A 40 -12.94 -5.93 -8.17
N THR A 41 -12.58 -6.25 -9.40
CA THR A 41 -11.61 -7.31 -9.68
C THR A 41 -10.20 -6.76 -9.61
N LEU A 42 -9.37 -7.34 -8.75
CA LEU A 42 -7.95 -7.03 -8.69
C LEU A 42 -7.11 -7.95 -9.59
N PRO A 43 -5.99 -7.46 -10.14
CA PRO A 43 -4.98 -8.27 -10.81
C PRO A 43 -4.40 -9.39 -9.94
N HIS A 44 -3.59 -10.24 -10.57
CA HIS A 44 -2.99 -11.38 -9.89
C HIS A 44 -2.01 -10.92 -8.80
N THR A 45 -1.83 -11.71 -7.73
CA THR A 45 -1.09 -11.31 -6.53
C THR A 45 0.32 -10.80 -6.84
N TRP A 46 1.04 -11.45 -7.76
CA TRP A 46 2.37 -10.99 -8.20
C TRP A 46 2.34 -9.58 -8.82
N GLN A 47 1.33 -9.28 -9.63
CA GLN A 47 1.16 -7.95 -10.22
C GLN A 47 0.81 -6.91 -9.15
N LEU A 48 0.06 -7.31 -8.12
CA LEU A 48 -0.20 -6.47 -6.94
C LEU A 48 1.08 -6.16 -6.18
N LEU A 49 1.88 -7.17 -5.85
CA LEU A 49 3.17 -7.01 -5.17
C LEU A 49 4.11 -6.09 -5.95
N HIS A 50 4.22 -6.29 -7.26
CA HIS A 50 5.07 -5.45 -8.11
C HIS A 50 4.57 -4.00 -8.15
N ALA A 51 3.27 -3.78 -8.32
CA ALA A 51 2.68 -2.45 -8.33
C ALA A 51 2.85 -1.73 -6.98
N VAL A 52 2.65 -2.44 -5.86
CA VAL A 52 2.89 -1.90 -4.51
C VAL A 52 4.36 -1.54 -4.33
N PHE A 53 5.28 -2.40 -4.77
CA PHE A 53 6.71 -2.12 -4.71
C PHE A 53 7.08 -0.85 -5.50
N LEU A 54 6.61 -0.73 -6.75
CA LEU A 54 6.86 0.43 -7.60
C LEU A 54 6.22 1.71 -7.04
N TRP A 55 5.02 1.61 -6.52
CA TRP A 55 4.33 2.72 -5.87
C TRP A 55 5.06 3.19 -4.60
N GLU A 56 5.42 2.26 -3.70
CA GLU A 56 6.10 2.57 -2.43
C GLU A 56 7.53 3.09 -2.61
N ASN A 57 8.27 2.58 -3.60
CA ASN A 57 9.71 2.84 -3.73
C ASN A 57 10.07 3.77 -4.90
N HIS A 58 9.25 3.82 -5.95
CA HIS A 58 9.57 4.50 -7.21
C HIS A 58 8.56 5.60 -7.61
N ARG A 59 7.50 5.83 -6.82
CA ARG A 59 6.42 6.81 -7.11
C ARG A 59 5.72 6.56 -8.45
N GLU A 60 5.68 5.30 -8.88
CA GLU A 60 4.92 4.98 -10.09
C GLU A 60 3.42 5.22 -9.86
N PRO A 61 2.73 5.77 -10.88
CA PRO A 61 1.30 6.01 -10.77
C PRO A 61 0.56 4.66 -10.70
N VAL A 62 -0.28 4.51 -9.69
CA VAL A 62 -1.24 3.41 -9.63
C VAL A 62 -2.51 3.79 -10.41
N PRO A 63 -3.27 2.82 -10.95
CA PRO A 63 -4.58 3.09 -11.51
C PRO A 63 -5.49 3.83 -10.51
N VAL A 64 -6.33 4.76 -10.99
CA VAL A 64 -7.20 5.61 -10.12
C VAL A 64 -8.11 4.77 -9.21
N CYS A 65 -8.57 3.60 -9.68
CA CYS A 65 -9.38 2.70 -8.87
C CYS A 65 -8.60 2.11 -7.68
N TRP A 66 -7.29 1.95 -7.80
CA TRP A 66 -6.42 1.48 -6.73
C TRP A 66 -6.06 2.57 -5.75
N ASP A 67 -5.78 3.78 -6.23
CA ASP A 67 -5.49 4.92 -5.36
C ASP A 67 -6.59 5.11 -4.30
N ARG A 68 -7.86 5.07 -4.74
CA ARG A 68 -9.04 5.13 -3.85
C ARG A 68 -9.13 3.94 -2.90
N LEU A 69 -8.77 2.74 -3.35
CA LEU A 69 -8.74 1.53 -2.51
C LEU A 69 -7.67 1.63 -1.43
N ILE A 70 -6.47 2.08 -1.80
CA ILE A 70 -5.33 2.27 -0.89
C ILE A 70 -5.70 3.28 0.20
N HIS A 71 -6.26 4.43 -0.17
CA HIS A 71 -6.75 5.43 0.78
C HIS A 71 -7.78 4.83 1.75
N ARG A 72 -8.75 4.05 1.25
CA ARG A 72 -9.74 3.37 2.10
C ARG A 72 -9.15 2.36 3.06
N VAL A 73 -8.16 1.58 2.62
CA VAL A 73 -7.46 0.62 3.48
C VAL A 73 -6.77 1.34 4.65
N PHE A 74 -6.19 2.52 4.41
CA PHE A 74 -5.54 3.32 5.45
C PHE A 74 -6.51 4.19 6.28
N ASP A 75 -7.68 4.55 5.77
CA ASP A 75 -8.72 5.23 6.53
C ASP A 75 -9.52 4.26 7.41
N THR A 76 -9.55 2.98 7.05
CA THR A 76 -10.22 1.96 7.85
C THR A 76 -9.35 1.61 9.07
N PRO A 77 -9.89 1.62 10.31
CA PRO A 77 -9.15 1.19 11.49
C PRO A 77 -8.67 -0.25 11.34
N ALA A 78 -7.43 -0.56 11.74
CA ALA A 78 -6.86 -1.91 11.62
C ALA A 78 -7.75 -2.98 12.30
N GLU A 79 -8.39 -2.62 13.42
CA GLU A 79 -9.32 -3.49 14.17
C GLU A 79 -10.56 -3.91 13.38
N ARG A 80 -11.04 -3.08 12.44
CA ARG A 80 -12.23 -3.38 11.62
C ARG A 80 -11.95 -4.26 10.40
N GLN A 81 -10.69 -4.63 10.20
CA GLN A 81 -10.26 -5.38 9.02
C GLN A 81 -10.11 -6.88 9.29
N ALA A 82 -10.16 -7.28 10.57
CA ALA A 82 -10.09 -8.67 11.04
C ALA A 82 -11.46 -9.32 11.32
N ALA A 83 -12.56 -8.60 11.04
CA ALA A 83 -13.94 -9.04 11.29
C ALA A 83 -14.63 -9.52 10.01
#